data_AF-A0A7Y5MFD0-F1
#
_entry.id   AF-A0A7Y5MFD0-F1
#
_cell.length_a   1.000
_cell.length_b   1.000
_cell.length_c   1.000
_cell.angle_alpha   90.00
_cell.angle_beta   90.00
_cell.angle_gamma   90.00
#
_symmetry.space_group_name_H-M   'P 1'
#
loop_
_entity.id
_entity.type
_entity.pdbx_description
1 polymer ?
#
loop_
_entity_poly.entity_id
_entity_poly.type
_entity_poly.pdbx_seq_one_letter_code
_entity_poly.pdbx_strand_id
1 'polypeptide(L)'
;MAFLRSLSAGVTGLRNHTLMMDVIGNNVANINTIGFKASRITFGEMFAQTLRGASSGTASSGGTNPLQVGLGASVLSVDMLFKQGGIEMTGKDSDLAVSGNGLFVVNKGGKNYYTRIGAFEKDANGYLVQNGAILQGKMA
;
A
#
# COMPACT_ATOMS: atom_id res chain seq x y z
N MET A 1 14.60 -14.21 31.66
CA MET A 1 14.59 -13.37 30.43
C MET A 1 13.79 -13.95 29.25
N ALA A 2 13.30 -15.20 29.29
CA ALA A 2 12.52 -15.77 28.18
C ALA A 2 11.09 -15.18 28.04
N PHE A 3 10.42 -14.87 29.15
CA PHE A 3 9.04 -14.33 29.16
C PHE A 3 8.91 -12.93 28.54
N LEU A 4 9.91 -12.06 28.70
CA LEU A 4 9.89 -10.72 28.10
C LEU A 4 9.93 -10.78 26.57
N ARG A 5 10.66 -11.75 26.02
CA ARG A 5 10.81 -11.93 24.56
C ARG A 5 9.52 -12.45 23.92
N SER A 6 8.92 -13.50 24.50
CA SER A 6 7.65 -14.04 23.99
C SER A 6 6.50 -13.02 24.10
N LEU A 7 6.42 -12.28 25.21
CA LEU A 7 5.45 -11.20 25.36
C LEU A 7 5.67 -10.08 24.32
N SER A 8 6.92 -9.68 24.09
CA SER A 8 7.25 -8.65 23.09
C SER A 8 6.92 -9.10 21.66
N ALA A 9 7.13 -10.38 21.33
CA ALA A 9 6.76 -10.95 20.04
C ALA A 9 5.23 -11.01 19.86
N GLY A 10 4.48 -11.36 20.92
CA GLY A 10 3.02 -11.32 20.90
C GLY A 10 2.46 -9.90 20.72
N VAL A 11 3.01 -8.93 21.45
CA VAL A 11 2.59 -7.52 21.37
C VAL A 11 2.89 -6.91 19.98
N THR A 12 4.06 -7.22 19.40
CA THR A 12 4.41 -6.76 18.05
C THR A 12 3.51 -7.40 16.99
N GLY A 13 3.21 -8.70 17.10
CA GLY A 13 2.25 -9.38 16.24
C GLY A 13 0.87 -8.73 16.26
N LEU A 14 0.33 -8.44 17.45
CA LEU A 14 -0.95 -7.75 17.60
C LEU A 14 -0.95 -6.36 16.94
N ARG A 15 0.09 -5.55 17.20
CA ARG A 15 0.22 -4.21 16.60
C ARG A 15 0.28 -4.26 15.07
N ASN A 16 1.04 -5.20 14.51
CA ASN A 16 1.13 -5.38 13.07
C ASN A 16 -0.21 -5.78 12.46
N HIS A 17 -0.96 -6.66 13.13
CA HIS A 17 -2.30 -7.04 12.69
C HIS A 17 -3.31 -5.91 12.84
N THR A 18 -3.18 -5.02 13.84
CA THR A 18 -3.99 -3.80 13.91
C THR A 18 -3.75 -2.92 12.68
N LEU A 19 -2.48 -2.68 12.31
CA LEU A 19 -2.16 -1.90 11.10
C LEU A 19 -2.72 -2.55 9.82
N MET A 20 -2.67 -3.88 9.73
CA MET A 20 -3.30 -4.61 8.63
C MET A 20 -4.81 -4.39 8.59
N MET A 21 -5.49 -4.44 9.74
CA MET A 21 -6.92 -4.17 9.82
C MET A 21 -7.25 -2.73 9.43
N ASP A 22 -6.41 -1.76 9.79
CA ASP A 22 -6.60 -0.36 9.39
C ASP A 22 -6.50 -0.20 7.86
N VAL A 23 -5.52 -0.86 7.22
CA VAL A 23 -5.37 -0.85 5.76
C VAL A 23 -6.56 -1.54 5.07
N ILE A 24 -7.00 -2.69 5.58
CA ILE A 24 -8.18 -3.39 5.05
C ILE A 24 -9.44 -2.53 5.24
N GLY A 25 -9.62 -1.93 6.40
CA GLY A 25 -10.73 -1.03 6.71
C GLY A 25 -10.76 0.16 5.76
N ASN A 26 -9.61 0.77 5.48
CA ASN A 26 -9.52 1.87 4.51
C ASN A 26 -9.88 1.42 3.09
N ASN A 27 -9.43 0.23 2.66
CA ASN A 27 -9.78 -0.32 1.36
C ASN A 27 -11.28 -0.58 1.21
N VAL A 28 -11.90 -1.17 2.22
CA VAL A 28 -13.34 -1.47 2.23
C VAL A 28 -14.16 -0.18 2.25
N ALA A 29 -13.77 0.79 3.09
CA ALA A 29 -14.45 2.07 3.17
C ALA A 29 -14.44 2.84 1.84
N ASN A 30 -13.41 2.66 1.02
CA ASN A 30 -13.24 3.37 -0.24
C ASN A 30 -13.52 2.50 -1.48
N ILE A 31 -14.20 1.36 -1.33
CA ILE A 31 -14.45 0.44 -2.45
C ILE A 31 -15.23 1.08 -3.60
N ASN A 32 -16.14 2.02 -3.28
CA ASN A 32 -16.95 2.75 -4.24
C ASN A 32 -16.39 4.14 -4.57
N THR A 33 -15.22 4.50 -4.04
CA THR A 33 -14.58 5.78 -4.34
C THR A 33 -13.92 5.69 -5.71
N ILE A 34 -14.39 6.52 -6.65
CA ILE A 34 -13.82 6.61 -8.01
C ILE A 34 -12.31 6.88 -7.97
N GLY A 35 -11.56 6.16 -8.80
CA GLY A 35 -10.10 6.34 -8.91
C GLY A 35 -9.28 5.84 -7.71
N PHE A 36 -9.90 5.29 -6.66
CA PHE A 36 -9.18 4.77 -5.49
C PHE A 36 -8.28 3.57 -5.86
N LYS A 37 -7.11 3.49 -5.22
CA LYS A 37 -6.16 2.37 -5.36
C LYS A 37 -5.99 1.69 -4.01
N ALA A 38 -6.38 0.41 -3.96
CA ALA A 38 -6.27 -0.39 -2.75
C ALA A 38 -4.80 -0.54 -2.33
N SER A 39 -4.56 -0.54 -1.02
CA SER A 39 -3.23 -0.77 -0.45
C SER A 39 -3.11 -2.18 0.12
N ARG A 40 -1.92 -2.76 0.07
CA ARG A 40 -1.61 -4.09 0.63
C ARG A 40 -0.45 -3.98 1.60
N ILE A 41 -0.56 -4.65 2.74
CA ILE A 41 0.52 -4.77 3.72
C ILE A 41 1.39 -6.00 3.42
N THR A 42 2.70 -5.85 3.54
CA THR A 42 3.66 -6.96 3.44
C THR A 42 4.36 -7.12 4.79
N PHE A 43 4.33 -8.33 5.34
CA PHE A 43 5.03 -8.66 6.58
C PHE A 43 6.39 -9.28 6.30
N GLY A 44 7.31 -9.12 7.24
CA GLY A 44 8.62 -9.75 7.22
C GLY A 44 9.02 -10.21 8.61
N GLU A 45 9.90 -11.21 8.67
CA GLU A 45 10.47 -11.67 9.92
C GLU A 45 11.52 -10.65 10.42
N MET A 46 11.48 -10.34 11.72
CA MET A 46 12.58 -9.63 12.37
C MET A 46 13.74 -10.60 12.57
N PHE A 47 14.98 -10.14 12.36
CA PHE A 47 16.20 -10.96 12.43
C PHE A 47 16.19 -11.98 13.59
N ALA A 48 16.59 -13.21 13.31
CA ALA A 48 16.71 -14.24 14.34
C ALA A 48 17.98 -14.03 15.17
N GLN A 49 17.86 -14.07 16.51
CA GLN A 49 19.02 -14.08 17.40
C GLN A 49 19.59 -15.49 17.46
N THR A 50 20.87 -15.66 17.11
CA THR A 50 21.58 -16.94 17.25
C THR A 50 22.14 -17.05 18.67
N LEU A 51 21.67 -18.04 19.45
CA LEU A 51 22.17 -18.33 20.80
C LEU A 51 23.30 -19.37 20.76
N ARG A 52 23.28 -20.29 19.80
CA ARG A 52 24.36 -21.25 19.56
C ARG A 52 24.58 -21.42 18.07
N GLY A 53 25.82 -21.26 17.62
CA GLY A 53 26.20 -21.52 16.23
C GLY A 53 26.11 -23.00 15.87
N ALA A 54 26.06 -23.29 14.57
CA ALA A 54 26.14 -24.65 14.08
C ALA A 54 27.57 -25.20 14.28
N SER A 55 27.71 -26.49 14.55
CA SER A 55 29.01 -27.17 14.60
C SER A 55 29.04 -28.34 13.63
N SER A 56 30.16 -28.50 12.92
CA SER A 56 30.45 -29.74 12.18
C SER A 56 30.63 -30.90 13.15
N GLY A 57 30.30 -32.12 12.68
CA GLY A 57 30.57 -33.34 13.43
C GLY A 57 32.07 -33.66 13.48
N THR A 58 32.48 -34.42 14.49
CA THR A 58 33.83 -34.97 14.65
C THR A 58 33.79 -36.51 14.46
N ALA A 59 34.94 -37.17 14.51
CA ALA A 59 35.03 -38.64 14.37
C ALA A 59 34.25 -39.42 15.45
N SER A 60 33.86 -38.76 16.55
CA SER A 60 33.17 -39.38 17.69
C SER A 60 31.82 -38.74 18.03
N SER A 61 31.36 -37.72 17.30
CA SER A 61 30.07 -37.05 17.56
C SER A 61 29.50 -36.34 16.34
N GLY A 62 28.18 -36.33 16.20
CA GLY A 62 27.47 -35.65 15.12
C GLY A 62 27.54 -34.13 15.20
N GLY A 63 27.28 -33.47 14.07
CA GLY A 63 27.14 -32.02 14.02
C GLY A 63 25.94 -31.53 14.82
N THR A 64 25.93 -30.26 15.20
CA THR A 64 24.82 -29.65 15.95
C THR A 64 24.19 -28.53 15.15
N ASN A 65 22.85 -28.49 15.17
CA ASN A 65 22.08 -27.43 14.53
C ASN A 65 22.24 -26.10 15.31
N PRO A 66 22.20 -24.96 14.59
CA PRO A 66 22.21 -23.66 15.24
C PRO A 66 20.92 -23.49 16.04
N LEU A 67 21.05 -22.94 17.24
CA LEU A 67 19.90 -22.59 18.08
C LEU A 67 19.59 -21.12 17.87
N GLN A 68 18.54 -20.85 17.10
CA GLN A 68 18.08 -19.50 16.77
C GLN A 68 16.69 -19.26 17.36
N VAL A 69 16.47 -18.02 17.79
CA VAL A 69 15.17 -17.56 18.30
C VAL A 69 14.76 -16.36 17.46
N GLY A 70 13.65 -16.50 16.73
CA GLY A 70 13.05 -15.41 15.96
C GLY A 70 12.59 -14.27 16.88
N LEU A 71 12.82 -13.02 16.45
CA LEU A 71 12.46 -11.83 17.22
C LEU A 71 11.03 -11.32 16.93
N GLY A 72 10.25 -12.07 16.15
CA GLY A 72 8.88 -11.75 15.79
C GLY A 72 8.73 -11.33 14.33
N ALA A 73 7.60 -10.69 14.02
CA ALA A 73 7.32 -10.15 12.69
C ALA A 73 7.24 -8.62 12.74
N SER A 74 7.51 -7.97 11.62
CA SER A 74 7.34 -6.52 11.40
C SER A 74 6.65 -6.26 10.07
N VAL A 75 6.07 -5.07 9.94
CA VAL A 75 5.58 -4.56 8.65
C VAL A 75 6.78 -4.10 7.82
N LEU A 76 6.93 -4.63 6.61
CA LEU A 76 7.98 -4.22 5.66
C LEU A 76 7.54 -3.03 4.82
N SER A 77 6.33 -3.11 4.26
CA SER A 77 5.79 -2.09 3.37
C SER A 77 4.26 -2.05 3.39
N VAL A 78 3.72 -0.90 3.01
CA VAL A 78 2.32 -0.74 2.61
C VAL A 78 2.34 -0.23 1.18
N ASP A 79 2.00 -1.10 0.23
CA ASP A 79 2.13 -0.85 -1.20
C ASP A 79 0.77 -0.54 -1.81
N MET A 80 0.70 0.53 -2.62
CA MET A 80 -0.49 0.83 -3.42
C MET A 80 -0.56 -0.06 -4.66
N LEU A 81 -1.72 -0.65 -4.91
CA LEU A 81 -1.96 -1.53 -6.05
C LEU A 81 -2.54 -0.75 -7.23
N PHE A 82 -1.72 -0.44 -8.23
CA PHE A 82 -2.11 0.24 -9.46
C PHE A 82 -2.76 -0.71 -10.49
N LYS A 83 -3.77 -1.48 -10.06
CA LYS A 83 -4.57 -2.32 -10.96
C LYS A 83 -5.68 -1.48 -11.63
N GLN A 84 -5.98 -1.75 -12.89
CA GLN A 84 -7.14 -1.20 -13.58
C GLN A 84 -8.42 -1.81 -12.99
N GLY A 85 -9.37 -0.96 -12.60
CA GLY A 85 -10.71 -1.37 -12.17
C GLY A 85 -11.69 -1.41 -13.33
N GLY A 86 -12.93 -1.83 -13.05
CA GLY A 86 -14.04 -1.69 -13.99
C GLY A 86 -14.25 -0.23 -14.38
N ILE A 87 -14.58 0.01 -15.64
CA ILE A 87 -14.96 1.33 -16.14
C ILE A 87 -16.46 1.25 -16.40
N GLU A 88 -17.22 2.11 -15.71
CA GLU A 88 -18.67 2.24 -15.89
C GLU A 88 -18.96 3.48 -16.72
N MET A 89 -19.90 3.39 -17.66
CA MET A 89 -20.35 4.55 -18.42
C MET A 89 -21.38 5.34 -17.62
N THR A 90 -21.13 6.64 -17.43
CA THR A 90 -22.03 7.55 -16.67
C THR A 90 -23.00 8.32 -17.57
N GLY A 91 -22.72 8.40 -18.88
CA GLY A 91 -23.51 9.18 -19.83
C GLY A 91 -23.27 10.70 -19.79
N LYS A 92 -22.32 11.18 -18.98
CA LYS A 92 -21.91 12.59 -18.93
C LYS A 92 -20.69 12.82 -19.81
N ASP A 93 -20.79 13.72 -20.78
CA ASP A 93 -19.71 14.00 -21.74
C ASP A 93 -18.41 14.51 -21.10
N SER A 94 -18.49 15.09 -19.91
CA SER A 94 -17.32 15.59 -19.18
C SER A 94 -16.68 14.55 -18.27
N ASP A 95 -17.27 13.35 -18.14
CA ASP A 95 -16.69 12.26 -17.38
C ASP A 95 -15.72 11.47 -18.25
N LEU A 96 -14.46 11.45 -17.82
CA LEU A 96 -13.37 10.81 -18.54
C LEU A 96 -12.78 9.66 -17.71
N ALA A 97 -12.44 8.57 -18.38
CA ALA A 97 -11.70 7.48 -17.78
C ALA A 97 -10.44 7.19 -18.60
N VAL A 98 -9.31 7.03 -17.93
CA VAL A 98 -8.09 6.52 -18.58
C VAL A 98 -8.18 4.99 -18.60
N SER A 99 -7.94 4.39 -19.76
CA SER A 99 -7.72 2.95 -19.92
C SER A 99 -6.22 2.66 -20.00
N GLY A 100 -5.74 1.69 -19.23
CA GLY A 100 -4.31 1.35 -19.15
C GLY A 100 -3.52 2.24 -18.18
N ASN A 101 -2.22 2.39 -18.39
CA ASN A 101 -1.36 3.17 -17.49
C ASN A 101 -1.48 4.68 -17.77
N GLY A 102 -1.55 5.51 -16.72
CA GLY A 102 -1.60 6.97 -16.86
C GLY A 102 -2.25 7.69 -15.68
N LEU A 103 -2.16 9.00 -15.62
CA LEU A 103 -2.86 9.84 -14.65
C LEU A 103 -3.25 11.14 -15.35
N PHE A 104 -4.40 11.70 -14.98
CA PHE A 104 -4.75 13.07 -15.36
C PHE A 104 -3.86 14.04 -14.58
N VAL A 105 -3.43 15.10 -15.25
CA VAL A 105 -2.68 16.18 -14.64
C VAL A 105 -3.64 17.34 -14.40
N VAL A 106 -3.75 17.78 -13.15
CA VAL A 106 -4.60 18.92 -12.77
C VAL A 106 -3.75 20.00 -12.10
N ASN A 107 -3.99 21.26 -12.40
CA ASN A 107 -3.29 22.38 -11.78
C ASN A 107 -4.18 23.05 -10.73
N LYS A 108 -3.66 23.23 -9.51
CA LYS A 108 -4.34 23.99 -8.46
C LYS A 108 -3.34 24.96 -7.84
N GLY A 109 -3.63 26.26 -7.94
CA GLY A 109 -2.78 27.31 -7.38
C GLY A 109 -1.34 27.31 -7.93
N GLY A 110 -1.17 26.99 -9.22
CA GLY A 110 0.14 26.97 -9.88
C GLY A 110 0.94 25.66 -9.69
N LYS A 111 0.42 24.67 -8.97
CA LYS A 111 1.06 23.35 -8.80
C LYS A 111 0.29 22.26 -9.52
N ASN A 112 1.04 21.35 -10.16
CA ASN A 112 0.48 20.18 -10.82
C ASN A 112 0.29 19.03 -9.83
N TYR A 113 -0.87 18.39 -9.89
CA TYR A 113 -1.27 17.21 -9.16
C TYR A 113 -1.71 16.12 -10.13
N TYR A 114 -1.70 14.88 -9.66
CA TYR A 114 -2.03 13.71 -10.48
C TYR A 114 -3.23 12.99 -9.90
N THR A 115 -4.21 12.67 -10.74
CA THR A 115 -5.45 12.00 -10.33
C THR A 115 -5.88 10.97 -11.35
N ARG A 116 -6.55 9.91 -10.88
CA ARG A 116 -7.24 8.95 -11.75
C ARG A 116 -8.74 9.22 -11.84
N ILE A 117 -9.23 10.13 -11.02
CA ILE A 117 -10.62 10.57 -11.04
C ILE A 117 -10.79 11.45 -12.28
N GLY A 118 -11.79 11.16 -13.10
CA GLY A 118 -12.14 12.00 -14.24
C GLY A 118 -13.56 12.51 -14.23
N ALA A 119 -14.14 12.68 -13.04
CA ALA A 119 -15.38 13.41 -12.85
C ALA A 119 -15.08 14.92 -12.93
N PHE A 120 -14.97 15.43 -14.16
CA PHE A 120 -14.72 16.85 -14.41
C PHE A 120 -16.03 17.60 -14.66
N GLU A 121 -16.05 18.87 -14.27
CA GLU A 121 -17.14 19.80 -14.55
C GLU A 121 -16.63 20.97 -15.37
N LYS A 122 -17.50 21.56 -16.19
CA LYS A 122 -17.14 22.76 -16.96
C LYS A 122 -17.40 24.00 -16.09
N ASP A 123 -16.38 24.83 -15.92
CA ASP A 123 -16.53 26.15 -15.29
C ASP A 123 -17.08 27.18 -16.30
N ALA A 124 -17.48 28.38 -15.84
CA ALA A 124 -18.00 29.48 -16.66
C ALA A 124 -17.05 29.90 -17.80
N ASN A 125 -15.74 29.68 -17.60
CA ASN A 125 -14.70 29.96 -18.59
C ASN A 125 -14.46 28.80 -19.56
N GLY A 126 -15.24 27.71 -19.49
CA GLY A 126 -15.12 26.53 -20.35
C GLY A 126 -14.02 25.53 -19.97
N TYR A 127 -13.28 25.77 -18.88
CA TYR A 127 -12.27 24.84 -18.38
C TYR A 127 -12.90 23.63 -17.69
N LEU A 128 -12.30 22.46 -17.88
CA LEU A 128 -12.64 21.26 -17.11
C LEU A 128 -11.96 21.33 -15.74
N VAL A 129 -12.76 21.32 -14.68
CA VAL A 129 -12.32 21.47 -13.29
C VAL A 129 -12.76 20.28 -12.44
N GLN A 130 -11.93 19.95 -11.45
CA GLN A 130 -12.24 18.96 -10.42
C GLN A 130 -11.77 19.48 -9.07
N ASN A 131 -12.67 19.64 -8.08
CA ASN A 131 -12.34 20.16 -6.74
C ASN A 131 -11.52 21.47 -6.75
N GLY A 132 -11.81 22.35 -7.71
CA GLY A 132 -11.11 23.62 -7.94
C GLY A 132 -9.72 23.49 -8.57
N ALA A 133 -9.35 22.31 -9.08
CA ALA A 133 -8.16 22.10 -9.89
C ALA A 133 -8.54 22.04 -11.37
N ILE A 134 -7.76 22.70 -12.24
CA ILE A 134 -8.03 22.78 -13.69
C ILE A 134 -7.30 21.63 -14.38
N LEU A 135 -8.01 20.83 -15.17
CA LEU A 135 -7.43 19.78 -16.01
C LEU A 135 -6.44 20.41 -17.00
N GLN A 136 -5.23 19.87 -17.02
CA GLN A 136 -4.19 20.28 -17.95
C GLN A 136 -4.26 19.43 -19.22
N GLY A 137 -4.04 20.07 -20.36
CA GLY A 137 -4.03 19.43 -21.66
C GLY A 137 -3.74 20.46 -22.74
N LYS A 138 -3.39 19.98 -23.93
CA LYS A 138 -3.27 20.84 -25.11
C LYS A 138 -4.55 20.69 -25.91
N MET A 139 -5.22 21.81 -26.18
CA MET A 139 -6.28 21.83 -27.19
C MET A 139 -5.63 21.68 -28.57
N ALA A 140 -6.16 20.74 -29.36
CA ALA A 140 -5.77 20.53 -30.74
C ALA A 140 -6.52 21.51 -31.65
#